data_AF-A0A7S4EXM3-F1
#
_entry.id   AF-A0A7S4EXM3-F1
#
_cell.length_a   1.000
_cell.length_b   1.000
_cell.length_c   1.000
_cell.angle_alpha   90.00
_cell.angle_beta   90.00
_cell.angle_gamma   90.00
#
_symmetry.space_group_name_H-M   'P 1'
#
loop_
_entity.id
_entity.type
_entity.pdbx_description
1 polymer ?
#
loop_
_entity_poly.entity_id
_entity_poly.type
_entity_poly.pdbx_seq_one_letter_code
_entity_poly.pdbx_strand_id
1 'polypeptide(L)'
;EMSSDDLLPYLLAMRDYMPNEHAEYVRALERGPSVREAVVDSGDVTLQAAYDSCVRALLKFRKLHFELAFRYVRQWDSRPDSEISGTGGTPFMPYLRKHRRTTHESLLNPQRHE
;
A
#
# COMPACT_ATOMS: atom_id res chain seq x y z
N GLU A 1 -5.43 8.06 -16.08
CA GLU A 1 -4.83 7.30 -14.96
C GLU A 1 -4.85 8.19 -13.72
N MET A 2 -5.10 7.62 -12.53
CA MET A 2 -5.10 8.42 -11.28
C MET A 2 -3.64 8.67 -10.83
N SER A 3 -3.28 9.93 -10.61
CA SER A 3 -1.96 10.38 -10.19
C SER A 3 -1.58 9.83 -8.81
N SER A 4 -0.28 9.82 -8.48
CA SER A 4 0.26 9.49 -7.15
C SER A 4 -0.46 10.25 -6.01
N ASP A 5 -0.84 11.50 -6.24
CA ASP A 5 -1.39 12.35 -5.19
C ASP A 5 -2.89 12.19 -4.97
N ASP A 6 -3.67 11.79 -5.98
CA ASP A 6 -5.15 11.77 -5.93
C ASP A 6 -5.74 10.91 -4.80
N LEU A 7 -4.94 10.00 -4.26
CA LEU A 7 -5.34 9.00 -3.27
C LEU A 7 -4.65 9.16 -1.91
N LEU A 8 -3.66 10.04 -1.82
CA LEU A 8 -2.96 10.35 -0.58
C LEU A 8 -3.89 11.04 0.45
N PRO A 9 -4.77 12.00 0.09
CA PRO A 9 -5.71 12.59 1.03
C PRO A 9 -6.59 11.57 1.73
N TYR A 10 -7.07 10.54 1.02
CA TYR A 10 -7.87 9.46 1.62
C TYR A 10 -7.05 8.67 2.64
N LEU A 11 -5.80 8.34 2.32
CA LEU A 11 -4.93 7.59 3.25
C LEU A 11 -4.63 8.40 4.52
N LEU A 12 -4.40 9.70 4.37
CA LEU A 12 -4.13 10.60 5.50
C LEU A 12 -5.39 10.80 6.35
N ALA A 13 -6.55 11.00 5.72
CA ALA A 13 -7.83 11.12 6.42
C ALA A 13 -8.16 9.88 7.26
N MET A 14 -7.74 8.67 6.84
CA MET A 14 -7.93 7.46 7.64
C MET A 14 -7.20 7.50 9.00
N ARG A 15 -6.22 8.40 9.20
CA ARG A 15 -5.56 8.57 10.50
C ARG A 15 -6.45 9.21 11.54
N ASP A 16 -7.42 10.02 11.12
CA ASP A 16 -8.38 10.66 12.03
C ASP A 16 -9.36 9.64 12.61
N TYR A 17 -9.45 8.46 12.00
CA TYR A 17 -10.23 7.31 12.47
C TYR A 17 -9.40 6.35 13.34
N MET A 18 -8.10 6.59 13.54
CA MET A 18 -7.26 5.79 14.42
C MET A 18 -7.32 6.31 15.86
N PRO A 19 -7.18 5.43 16.88
CA PRO A 19 -6.88 5.86 18.24
C PRO A 19 -5.65 6.78 18.26
N ASN A 20 -5.65 7.78 19.14
CA ASN A 20 -4.65 8.84 19.13
C ASN A 20 -3.21 8.29 19.19
N GLU A 21 -2.94 7.37 20.12
CA GLU A 21 -1.61 6.75 20.27
C GLU A 21 -1.13 6.04 19.00
N HIS A 22 -2.04 5.41 18.24
CA HIS A 22 -1.71 4.76 16.98
C HIS A 22 -1.37 5.78 15.89
N ALA A 23 -2.17 6.85 15.78
CA ALA A 23 -1.92 7.92 14.81
C ALA A 23 -0.60 8.64 15.11
N GLU A 24 -0.29 8.90 16.38
CA GLU A 24 0.97 9.50 16.82
C GLU A 24 2.17 8.60 16.51
N TYR A 25 2.04 7.29 16.73
CA TYR A 25 3.08 6.33 16.39
C TYR A 25 3.41 6.36 14.89
N VAL A 26 2.39 6.34 14.01
CA VAL A 26 2.59 6.44 12.56
C VAL A 26 3.28 7.76 12.19
N ARG A 27 2.85 8.89 12.78
CA ARG A 27 3.51 10.20 12.55
C ARG A 27 4.96 10.23 13.04
N ALA A 28 5.28 9.51 14.10
CA ALA A 28 6.65 9.39 14.60
C ALA A 28 7.53 8.60 13.63
N LEU A 29 7.02 7.50 13.06
CA LEU A 29 7.72 6.73 12.02
C LEU A 29 8.02 7.58 10.78
N GLU A 30 7.07 8.41 10.35
CA GLU A 30 7.27 9.29 9.18
C GLU A 30 8.33 10.37 9.37
N ARG A 31 8.52 10.86 10.59
CA ARG A 31 9.59 11.82 10.91
C ARG A 31 10.96 11.15 11.08
N GLY A 32 10.98 9.83 11.19
CA GLY A 32 12.20 9.04 11.32
C GLY A 32 12.99 8.95 10.02
N PRO A 33 14.22 8.41 10.08
CA PRO A 33 15.03 8.15 8.90
C PRO A 33 14.39 7.09 7.98
N SER A 34 14.65 7.20 6.68
CA SER A 34 14.19 6.22 5.70
C SER A 34 14.98 4.91 5.81
N VAL A 35 14.30 3.83 6.23
CA VAL A 35 14.88 2.48 6.23
C VAL A 35 15.30 2.06 4.82
N ARG A 36 14.52 2.44 3.80
CA ARG A 36 14.82 2.09 2.41
C ARG A 36 16.13 2.72 1.96
N GLU A 37 16.34 4.00 2.24
CA GLU A 37 17.58 4.71 1.90
C GLU A 37 18.77 4.11 2.64
N ALA A 38 18.65 3.88 3.95
CA ALA A 38 19.72 3.25 4.72
C ALA A 38 20.12 1.86 4.18
N VAL A 39 19.16 1.04 3.73
CA VAL A 39 19.43 -0.26 3.11
C VAL A 39 20.10 -0.10 1.75
N VAL A 40 19.64 0.84 0.91
CA VAL A 40 20.25 1.14 -0.40
C VAL A 40 21.70 1.61 -0.23
N ASP A 41 21.93 2.57 0.65
CA ASP A 41 23.24 3.19 0.88
C ASP A 41 24.26 2.22 1.48
N SER A 42 23.80 1.21 2.23
CA SER A 42 24.68 0.18 2.79
C SER A 42 25.34 -0.72 1.74
N GLY A 43 24.72 -0.89 0.57
CA GLY A 43 25.16 -1.84 -0.45
C GLY A 43 25.10 -3.32 -0.02
N ASP A 44 24.58 -3.62 1.17
CA ASP A 44 24.55 -4.96 1.74
C ASP A 44 23.44 -5.81 1.11
N VAL A 45 23.83 -6.87 0.41
CA VAL A 45 22.91 -7.77 -0.29
C VAL A 45 21.97 -8.53 0.64
N THR A 46 22.39 -8.82 1.88
CA THR A 46 21.57 -9.48 2.89
C THR A 46 20.52 -8.53 3.43
N LEU A 47 20.87 -7.26 3.69
CA LEU A 47 19.90 -6.24 4.09
C LEU A 47 18.89 -5.94 2.97
N GLN A 48 19.34 -5.87 1.72
CA GLN A 48 18.45 -5.70 0.57
C GLN A 48 17.47 -6.87 0.42
N ALA A 49 17.94 -8.11 0.60
CA ALA A 49 17.07 -9.29 0.56
C ALA A 49 16.04 -9.28 1.71
N ALA A 50 16.45 -8.92 2.92
CA ALA A 50 15.56 -8.82 4.07
C ALA A 50 14.48 -7.72 3.88
N TYR A 51 14.88 -6.57 3.36
CA TYR A 51 13.95 -5.50 3.00
C TYR A 51 12.95 -5.96 1.93
N ASP A 52 13.42 -6.57 0.84
CA ASP A 52 12.55 -7.06 -0.23
C ASP A 52 11.59 -8.16 0.25
N SER A 53 12.01 -9.01 1.19
CA SER A 53 11.14 -10.01 1.82
C SER A 53 9.96 -9.35 2.56
N CYS A 54 10.21 -8.26 3.29
CA CYS A 54 9.16 -7.49 3.95
C CYS A 54 8.18 -6.85 2.93
N VAL A 55 8.71 -6.26 1.86
CA VAL A 55 7.89 -5.68 0.78
C VAL A 55 7.06 -6.74 0.07
N ARG A 56 7.62 -7.93 -0.20
CA ARG A 56 6.92 -9.08 -0.80
C ARG A 56 5.79 -9.59 0.09
N ALA A 57 6.00 -9.66 1.39
CA ALA A 57 4.94 -10.03 2.34
C ALA A 57 3.76 -9.04 2.28
N LEU A 58 4.05 -7.73 2.26
CA LEU A 58 3.03 -6.69 2.10
C LEU A 58 2.32 -6.76 0.74
N LEU A 59 3.06 -7.07 -0.33
CA LEU A 59 2.49 -7.27 -1.66
C LEU A 59 1.53 -8.47 -1.69
N LYS A 60 1.89 -9.59 -1.03
CA LYS A 60 1.01 -10.77 -0.88
C LYS A 60 -0.28 -10.40 -0.16
N PHE A 61 -0.18 -9.65 0.94
CA PHE A 61 -1.35 -9.14 1.66
C PHE A 61 -2.25 -8.27 0.76
N ARG A 62 -1.67 -7.28 0.06
CA ARG A 62 -2.42 -6.37 -0.82
C ARG A 62 -3.04 -7.08 -2.02
N LYS A 63 -2.39 -8.12 -2.55
CA LYS A 63 -2.96 -8.98 -3.60
C LYS A 63 -4.18 -9.75 -3.09
N LEU A 64 -4.06 -10.42 -1.95
CA LEU A 64 -5.19 -11.12 -1.33
C LEU A 64 -6.35 -10.16 -1.03
N HIS A 65 -6.07 -9.00 -0.44
CA HIS A 65 -7.09 -8.00 -0.15
C HIS A 65 -7.82 -7.52 -1.42
N PHE A 66 -7.09 -7.25 -2.51
CA PHE A 66 -7.71 -6.90 -3.79
C PHE A 66 -8.63 -7.99 -4.32
N GLU A 67 -8.20 -9.26 -4.26
CA GLU A 67 -9.02 -10.41 -4.68
C GLU A 67 -10.28 -10.56 -3.83
N LEU A 68 -10.17 -10.37 -2.51
CA LEU A 68 -11.31 -10.40 -1.60
C LEU A 68 -12.28 -9.25 -1.88
N ALA A 69 -11.79 -8.01 -2.04
CA ALA A 69 -12.64 -6.86 -2.37
C ALA A 69 -13.36 -7.06 -3.70
N PHE A 70 -12.70 -7.67 -4.68
CA PHE A 70 -13.35 -8.05 -5.93
C PHE A 70 -14.46 -9.08 -5.72
N ARG A 71 -14.13 -10.20 -5.06
CA ARG A 71 -15.03 -11.35 -4.88
C ARG A 71 -16.23 -11.05 -3.98
N TYR A 72 -16.06 -10.24 -2.94
CA TYR A 72 -17.11 -10.03 -1.95
C TYR A 72 -17.89 -8.73 -2.14
N VAL A 73 -17.36 -7.78 -2.91
CA VAL A 73 -18.03 -6.49 -3.13
C VAL A 73 -18.22 -6.23 -4.62
N ARG A 74 -17.14 -6.10 -5.37
CA ARG A 74 -17.21 -5.60 -6.75
C ARG A 74 -18.03 -6.49 -7.67
N GLN A 75 -17.88 -7.82 -7.60
CA GLN A 75 -18.55 -8.74 -8.52
C GLN A 75 -20.08 -8.75 -8.36
N TRP A 76 -20.59 -8.26 -7.23
CA TRP A 76 -22.02 -8.22 -6.90
C TRP A 76 -22.67 -6.87 -7.23
N ASP A 77 -21.89 -5.90 -7.69
CA ASP A 77 -22.37 -4.57 -8.09
C ASP A 77 -22.30 -4.43 -9.60
N SER A 78 -23.43 -4.20 -10.26
CA SER A 78 -23.49 -4.10 -11.73
C SER A 78 -23.08 -2.73 -12.26
N ARG A 79 -22.92 -1.72 -11.39
CA ARG A 79 -22.54 -0.36 -11.79
C ARG A 79 -21.08 -0.30 -12.30
N PRO A 80 -20.72 0.72 -13.08
CA PRO A 80 -19.34 0.95 -13.49
C PRO A 80 -18.47 1.37 -12.29
N ASP A 81 -17.16 1.11 -12.36
CA ASP A 81 -16.20 1.44 -11.28
C ASP A 81 -16.19 2.93 -10.90
N SER A 82 -16.58 3.82 -11.82
CA SER A 82 -16.72 5.26 -11.59
C SER A 82 -17.87 5.62 -10.64
N GLU A 83 -18.85 4.74 -10.46
CA GLU A 83 -20.05 4.96 -9.65
C GLU A 83 -20.04 4.15 -8.35
N ILE A 84 -19.03 3.28 -8.16
CA ILE A 84 -18.93 2.43 -6.98
C ILE A 84 -17.84 2.96 -6.06
N SER A 85 -18.23 3.32 -4.85
CA SER A 85 -17.30 3.67 -3.77
C SER A 85 -17.31 2.59 -2.70
N GLY A 86 -16.15 2.36 -2.09
CA GLY A 86 -16.05 1.59 -0.86
C GLY A 86 -16.69 2.34 0.30
N THR A 87 -16.89 1.67 1.42
CA THR A 87 -17.49 2.28 2.63
C THR A 87 -16.65 3.44 3.20
N GLY A 88 -15.34 3.46 2.92
CA GLY A 88 -14.45 4.59 3.23
C GLY A 88 -14.54 5.76 2.24
N GLY A 89 -15.51 5.76 1.32
CA GLY A 89 -15.70 6.84 0.33
C GLY A 89 -14.69 6.83 -0.83
N THR A 90 -13.87 5.79 -0.97
CA THR A 90 -12.85 5.70 -2.02
C THR A 90 -13.35 4.94 -3.25
N PRO A 91 -12.86 5.23 -4.47
CA PRO A 91 -12.95 4.31 -5.60
C PRO A 91 -12.06 3.08 -5.33
N PHE A 92 -12.60 2.12 -4.56
CA PHE A 92 -11.78 1.12 -3.84
C PHE A 92 -11.02 0.19 -4.78
N MET A 93 -11.57 -0.18 -5.94
CA MET A 93 -10.89 -1.05 -6.90
C MET A 93 -9.63 -0.37 -7.50
N PRO A 94 -9.71 0.85 -8.08
CA PRO A 94 -8.52 1.63 -8.44
C PRO A 94 -7.57 1.87 -7.27
N TYR A 95 -8.10 2.20 -6.08
CA TYR A 95 -7.32 2.48 -4.87
C TYR A 95 -6.45 1.29 -4.45
N LEU A 96 -7.05 0.10 -4.31
CA LEU A 96 -6.35 -1.13 -3.95
C LEU A 96 -5.33 -1.55 -5.01
N ARG A 97 -5.67 -1.39 -6.30
CA ARG A 97 -4.76 -1.67 -7.41
C ARG A 97 -3.51 -0.79 -7.35
N LYS A 98 -3.68 0.50 -7.06
CA LYS A 98 -2.58 1.47 -6.91
C LYS A 98 -1.70 1.14 -5.71
N HIS A 99 -2.29 0.82 -4.55
CA HIS A 99 -1.52 0.41 -3.37
C HIS A 99 -0.68 -0.83 -3.66
N ARG A 100 -1.25 -1.84 -4.34
CA ARG A 100 -0.49 -3.01 -4.77
C ARG A 100 0.68 -2.63 -5.69
N ARG A 101 0.45 -1.78 -6.69
CA ARG A 101 1.48 -1.32 -7.64
C ARG A 101 2.62 -0.57 -6.93
N THR A 102 2.30 0.45 -6.13
CA THR A 102 3.29 1.26 -5.41
C THR A 102 4.12 0.42 -4.42
N THR A 103 3.51 -0.62 -3.82
CA THR A 103 4.27 -1.63 -3.04
C THR A 103 5.31 -2.32 -3.89
N HIS A 104 4.90 -2.81 -5.06
CA HIS A 104 5.79 -3.54 -5.96
C HIS A 104 6.93 -2.65 -6.46
N GLU A 105 6.65 -1.39 -6.76
CA GLU A 105 7.66 -0.38 -7.14
C GLU A 105 8.64 -0.05 -6.02
N SER A 106 8.32 -0.40 -4.77
CA SER A 106 9.22 -0.21 -3.63
C SER A 106 10.28 -1.31 -3.50
N LEU A 107 10.16 -2.41 -4.25
CA LEU A 107 11.18 -3.48 -4.30
C LEU A 107 12.49 -2.94 -4.85
N LEU A 108 13.60 -3.34 -4.22
CA LEU A 108 14.94 -3.03 -4.70
C LEU A 108 15.33 -3.97 -5.85
N ASN A 109 14.97 -5.25 -5.76
CA ASN A 109 15.26 -6.28 -6.77
C ASN A 109 13.98 -7.02 -7.20
N PRO A 110 13.16 -6.44 -8.11
CA PRO A 110 11.85 -6.99 -8.44
C PRO A 110 11.90 -8.38 -9.10
N GLN A 111 12.98 -8.67 -9.85
CA GLN A 111 13.12 -9.91 -10.63
C GLN A 111 13.64 -11.11 -9.82
N ARG A 112 14.21 -10.90 -8.64
CA ARG A 112 14.72 -12.00 -7.80
C ARG A 112 13.55 -12.66 -7.08
N HIS A 113 13.16 -13.84 -7.53
CA HIS A 113 12.39 -14.77 -6.71
C HIS A 113 13.39 -15.68 -6.00
N GLU A 114 13.29 -15.77 -4.67
CA GLU A 114 13.88 -16.87 -3.93
C GLU A 114 13.32 -18.21 -4.42
#